data_AF-A0A944YWT5-F1
#
_entry.id   AF-A0A944YWT5-F1
#
_cell.length_a   1.000
_cell.length_b   1.000
_cell.length_c   1.000
_cell.angle_alpha   90.00
_cell.angle_beta   90.00
_cell.angle_gamma   90.00
#
_symmetry.space_group_name_H-M   'P 1'
#
loop_
_entity.id
_entity.type
_entity.pdbx_description
1 polymer ?
#
loop_
_entity_poly.entity_id
_entity_poly.type
_entity_poly.pdbx_seq_one_letter_code
_entity_poly.pdbx_strand_id
1 'polypeptide(L)' 'LTRFEAGAQGEHKLSRGLTPEITLSAHWLAHREFHDAIGRYTIEESSQLAEYTRVLQAHTPFRKHNP' A
#
# COMPACT_ATOMS: atom_id res chain seq x y z
N LEU A 1 26.06 -2.56 0.37
CA LEU A 1 25.33 -2.41 1.66
C LEU A 1 25.11 -3.80 2.23
N THR A 2 25.58 -4.08 3.44
CA THR A 2 25.41 -5.40 4.09
C THR A 2 24.10 -5.49 4.89
N ARG A 3 23.49 -4.34 5.22
CA ARG A 3 22.17 -4.25 5.86
C ARG A 3 21.51 -2.92 5.47
N PHE A 4 20.22 -2.95 5.15
CA PHE A 4 19.43 -1.78 4.78
C PHE A 4 18.14 -1.78 5.60
N GLU A 5 17.85 -0.65 6.26
CA GLU A 5 16.63 -0.45 7.04
C GLU A 5 15.82 0.67 6.38
N ALA A 6 14.69 0.29 5.77
CA ALA A 6 13.82 1.23 5.06
C ALA A 6 13.02 2.16 6.01
N GLY A 7 13.01 1.87 7.32
CA GLY A 7 12.15 2.53 8.30
C GLY A 7 10.66 2.15 8.18
N ALA A 8 9.81 2.61 9.09
CA ALA A 8 8.38 2.26 9.14
C ALA A 8 7.43 3.35 8.61
N GLN A 9 7.93 4.57 8.34
CA GLN A 9 7.09 5.72 7.99
C GLN A 9 6.83 5.79 6.48
N GLY A 10 5.56 5.81 6.06
CA GLY A 10 5.12 5.59 4.67
C GLY A 10 5.59 6.64 3.67
N GLU A 11 5.03 7.85 3.69
CA GLU A 11 5.24 8.86 2.63
C GLU A 11 6.72 9.29 2.49
N HIS A 12 7.45 9.34 3.61
CA HIS A 12 8.87 9.67 3.61
C HIS A 12 9.73 8.65 2.83
N LYS A 13 9.25 7.43 2.61
CA LYS A 13 9.93 6.41 1.79
C LYS A 13 9.97 6.79 0.31
N LEU A 14 8.97 7.51 -0.18
CA LEU A 14 8.89 7.91 -1.59
C LEU A 14 10.07 8.81 -1.97
N SER A 15 10.38 9.80 -1.13
CA SER A 15 11.55 10.69 -1.32
C SER A 15 12.89 9.96 -1.32
N ARG A 16 12.94 8.77 -0.71
CA ARG A 16 14.13 7.91 -0.62
C ARG A 16 14.20 6.88 -1.74
N GLY A 17 13.32 6.97 -2.74
CA GLY A 17 13.28 6.07 -3.90
C GLY A 17 12.60 4.72 -3.63
N LEU A 18 11.77 4.63 -2.59
CA LEU A 18 10.97 3.45 -2.31
C LEU A 18 9.52 3.74 -2.72
N THR A 19 9.08 3.15 -3.83
CA THR A 19 7.72 3.33 -4.35
C THR A 19 6.74 2.37 -3.68
N PRO A 20 5.46 2.78 -3.52
CA PRO A 20 4.43 1.89 -3.02
C PRO A 20 4.13 0.79 -4.04
N GLU A 21 3.89 -0.42 -3.53
CA GLU A 21 3.44 -1.58 -4.29
C GLU A 21 2.22 -2.18 -3.60
N ILE A 22 1.18 -2.54 -4.36
CA ILE A 22 0.00 -3.20 -3.79
C ILE A 22 0.41 -4.58 -3.27
N THR A 23 0.22 -4.78 -1.97
CA THR A 23 0.54 -6.04 -1.30
C THR A 23 -0.76 -6.71 -0.85
N LEU A 24 -0.97 -7.95 -1.28
CA LEU A 24 -2.13 -8.74 -0.90
C LEU A 24 -1.78 -9.67 0.25
N SER A 25 -2.72 -9.83 1.18
CA SER A 25 -2.61 -10.80 2.27
C SER A 25 -3.95 -11.50 2.50
N ALA A 26 -3.90 -12.72 3.01
CA ALA A 26 -5.09 -13.50 3.31
C ALA A 26 -5.02 -13.93 4.78
N HIS A 27 -6.11 -13.68 5.51
CA HIS A 27 -6.19 -13.94 6.94
C HIS A 27 -7.44 -14.76 7.25
N TRP A 28 -7.28 -15.79 8.06
CA TRP A 28 -8.42 -16.54 8.59
C TRP A 28 -8.99 -15.82 9.82
N LEU A 29 -10.32 -15.75 9.89
CA LEU A 29 -11.04 -15.10 10.97
C LEU A 29 -12.00 -16.11 11.61
N ALA A 30 -11.84 -16.35 12.92
CA ALA A 30 -12.62 -17.35 13.65
C ALA A 30 -14.10 -16.98 13.78
N HIS A 31 -14.39 -15.70 14.04
CA HIS A 31 -15.75 -15.23 14.27
C HIS A 31 -16.33 -14.64 12.98
N ARG A 32 -17.51 -15.12 12.61
CA ARG A 32 -18.22 -14.72 11.40
C ARG A 32 -18.52 -13.22 11.36
N GLU A 33 -18.86 -12.62 12.50
CA GLU A 33 -19.19 -11.19 12.58
C GLU A 33 -17.99 -10.31 12.21
N PHE A 34 -16.78 -10.71 12.61
CA PHE A 34 -15.56 -10.01 12.20
C PHE A 34 -15.27 -10.22 10.72
N HIS A 35 -15.48 -11.42 10.19
CA HIS A 35 -15.31 -11.67 8.75
C HIS A 35 -16.22 -10.75 7.91
N ASP A 36 -17.50 -10.65 8.28
CA ASP A 36 -18.46 -9.83 7.54
C ASP A 36 -18.23 -8.32 7.74
N ALA A 37 -17.75 -7.89 8.91
CA ALA A 37 -17.37 -6.50 9.15
C ALA A 37 -16.10 -6.11 8.37
N ILE A 38 -15.05 -6.93 8.45
CA ILE A 38 -13.78 -6.70 7.76
C ILE A 38 -13.99 -6.73 6.25
N GLY A 39 -14.69 -7.72 5.71
CA GLY A 39 -14.94 -7.83 4.27
C GLY A 39 -15.66 -6.60 3.69
N ARG A 40 -16.65 -6.04 4.41
CA ARG A 40 -17.30 -4.78 4.00
C ARG A 40 -16.33 -3.61 4.00
N TYR A 41 -15.49 -3.51 5.04
CA TYR A 41 -14.48 -2.46 5.13
C TYR A 41 -13.44 -2.57 4.01
N THR A 42 -12.93 -3.77 3.70
CA THR A 42 -11.90 -3.94 2.67
C THR A 42 -12.38 -3.54 1.28
N ILE A 43 -13.68 -3.68 0.99
CA ILE A 43 -14.28 -3.17 -0.26
C ILE A 43 -14.15 -1.64 -0.33
N GLU A 44 -14.51 -0.93 0.74
CA GLU A 44 -14.39 0.53 0.79
C GLU A 44 -12.92 0.97 0.74
N GLU A 45 -12.08 0.34 1.57
CA GLU A 45 -10.64 0.59 1.67
C GLU A 45 -9.94 0.40 0.31
N SER A 46 -10.35 -0.59 -0.49
CA SER A 46 -9.73 -0.84 -1.79
C SER A 46 -9.78 0.38 -2.73
N SER A 47 -10.88 1.14 -2.70
CA SER A 47 -11.04 2.36 -3.49
C SER A 47 -10.13 3.49 -2.99
N GLN A 48 -10.02 3.62 -1.67
CA GLN A 48 -9.17 4.62 -1.01
C GLN A 48 -7.69 4.30 -1.25
N LEU A 49 -7.32 3.02 -1.17
CA LEU A 49 -5.96 2.54 -1.42
C LEU A 49 -5.54 2.74 -2.88
N ALA A 50 -6.46 2.51 -3.83
CA ALA A 50 -6.20 2.77 -5.25
C ALA A 50 -5.94 4.27 -5.49
N GLU A 51 -6.76 5.15 -4.94
CA GLU A 51 -6.59 6.59 -5.06
C GLU A 51 -5.29 7.07 -4.39
N TYR A 52 -5.02 6.60 -3.17
CA TYR A 52 -3.80 6.90 -2.43
C TYR A 52 -2.55 6.44 -3.21
N THR A 53 -2.57 5.23 -3.76
CA THR A 53 -1.47 4.69 -4.59
C THR A 53 -1.26 5.55 -5.84
N ARG A 54 -2.35 5.97 -6.51
CA ARG A 54 -2.29 6.86 -7.67
C ARG A 54 -1.64 8.20 -7.34
N VAL A 55 -2.00 8.80 -6.20
CA VAL A 55 -1.40 10.05 -5.71
C VAL A 55 0.09 9.86 -5.44
N LEU A 56 0.47 8.82 -4.70
CA LEU A 56 1.88 8.54 -4.42
C LEU A 56 2.70 8.28 -5.70
N GLN A 57 2.16 7.55 -6.67
CA GLN A 57 2.79 7.31 -7.96
C GLN A 57 2.96 8.59 -8.78
N ALA A 58 2.07 9.58 -8.64
CA ALA A 58 2.23 10.88 -9.27
C ALA A 58 3.38 11.71 -8.66
N HIS A 59 3.74 11.44 -7.40
CA HIS A 59 4.81 12.13 -6.66
C HIS A 59 6.13 11.34 -6.59
N THR A 60 6.25 10.25 -7.36
CA THR A 60 7.47 9.45 -7.39
C THR A 60 8.67 10.25 -7.93
N PRO A 61 9.89 10.09 -7.36
CA PRO A 61 11.09 10.75 -7.88
C PRO A 61 11.58 10.14 -9.20
N PHE A 62 11.00 9.00 -9.63
CA PHE A 62 11.40 8.31 -10.85
C PHE A 62 10.72 8.88 -12.09
N ARG A 63 11.46 8.96 -13.20
CA ARG A 63 10.92 9.37 -14.49
C ARG A 63 9.92 8.31 -14.97
N LYS A 64 8.70 8.72 -15.34
CA LYS A 64 7.72 7.81 -15.96
C LYS A 64 8.33 7.24 -17.25
N HIS A 65 8.55 5.93 -17.30
CA HIS A 65 8.98 5.26 -18.51
C HIS A 65 7.74 5.14 -19.41
N ASN A 66 7.70 5.90 -20.49
CA ASN A 66 6.69 5.70 -21.53
C ASN A 66 7.19 4.55 -22.40
N PRO A 67 6.42 3.47 -22.60
CA PRO A 67 6.80 2.41 -23.53
C PRO A 67 6.93 2.93 -24.98
#